data_AF-A0A1T1DQC9-F1
#
_entry.id   AF-A0A1T1DQC9-F1
#
_cell.length_a   1.000
_cell.length_b   1.000
_cell.length_c   1.000
_cell.angle_alpha   90.00
_cell.angle_beta   90.00
_cell.angle_gamma   90.00
#
_symmetry.space_group_name_H-M   'P 1'
#
loop_
_entity.id
_entity.type
_entity.pdbx_description
1 polymer ?
#
loop_
_entity_poly.entity_id
_entity_poly.type
_entity_poly.pdbx_seq_one_letter_code
_entity_poly.pdbx_strand_id
1 'polypeptide(L)'
;MKNARLKQIKMDALSARALYRDRLFYFNSLKNIYMLISICGSISFLGALYIAHGTYFQNSIEFISTILSIITILYAVITLIYKYDDNIIISKNGIRNNTFIASEVDSAISTNKKESELQWFYRYVSQIDTEDNDFFSGLKIVHKQKAYREALKESTIGNIENLCAKCNRSPWDYEKGDCQLCGNKSKK
;
A
#
# COMPACT_ATOMS: atom_id res chain seq x y z
N MET A 1 16.49 -22.20 16.62
CA MET A 1 16.65 -21.66 15.25
C MET A 1 15.34 -21.53 14.48
N LYS A 2 14.48 -22.57 14.44
CA LYS A 2 13.18 -22.55 13.73
C LYS A 2 12.29 -21.32 14.02
N ASN A 3 12.07 -21.01 15.30
CA ASN A 3 11.20 -19.88 15.69
C ASN A 3 11.76 -18.51 15.27
N ALA A 4 13.09 -18.36 15.15
CA ALA A 4 13.68 -17.12 14.67
C ALA A 4 13.42 -16.93 13.16
N ARG A 5 13.55 -17.99 12.37
CA ARG A 5 13.23 -17.98 10.93
C ARG A 5 11.75 -17.65 10.68
N LEU A 6 10.84 -18.28 11.43
CA LEU A 6 9.41 -18.02 11.31
C LEU A 6 9.06 -16.57 11.70
N LYS A 7 9.63 -16.05 12.79
CA LYS A 7 9.46 -14.64 13.16
C LYS A 7 9.94 -13.68 12.08
N GLN A 8 11.06 -13.98 11.42
CA GLN A 8 11.54 -13.18 10.29
C GLN A 8 10.57 -13.20 9.11
N ILE A 9 10.08 -14.39 8.71
CA ILE A 9 9.07 -14.53 7.64
C ILE A 9 7.82 -13.71 7.96
N LYS A 10 7.35 -13.75 9.22
CA LYS A 10 6.20 -12.92 9.64
C LYS A 10 6.50 -11.42 9.50
N MET A 11 7.68 -10.97 9.93
CA MET A 11 8.07 -9.57 9.83
C MET A 11 8.14 -9.09 8.38
N ASP A 12 8.70 -9.90 7.49
CA ASP A 12 8.82 -9.58 6.07
C ASP A 12 7.43 -9.53 5.41
N ALA A 13 6.57 -10.51 5.70
CA ALA A 13 5.20 -10.53 5.20
C ALA A 13 4.37 -9.33 5.70
N LEU A 14 4.45 -8.99 6.98
CA LEU A 14 3.77 -7.81 7.53
C LEU A 14 4.29 -6.51 6.89
N SER A 15 5.59 -6.43 6.60
CA SER A 15 6.18 -5.27 5.93
C SER A 15 5.68 -5.16 4.49
N ALA A 16 5.68 -6.25 3.73
CA ALA A 16 5.13 -6.29 2.37
C ALA A 16 3.64 -5.93 2.36
N ARG A 17 2.86 -6.45 3.31
CA ARG A 17 1.44 -6.08 3.48
C ARG A 17 1.25 -4.58 3.69
N ALA A 18 2.07 -3.95 4.54
CA ALA A 18 1.99 -2.51 4.78
C ALA A 18 2.29 -1.72 3.49
N LEU A 19 3.26 -2.16 2.69
CA LEU A 19 3.56 -1.56 1.39
C LEU A 19 2.39 -1.66 0.40
N TYR A 20 1.76 -2.83 0.30
CA TYR A 20 0.59 -2.99 -0.56
C TYR A 20 -0.62 -2.17 -0.08
N ARG A 21 -0.82 -2.04 1.23
CA ARG A 21 -1.89 -1.16 1.78
C ARG A 21 -1.68 0.30 1.40
N ASP A 22 -0.46 0.82 1.56
CA ASP A 22 -0.11 2.18 1.16
C ASP A 22 -0.35 2.38 -0.35
N ARG A 23 0.04 1.40 -1.18
CA ARG A 23 -0.14 1.45 -2.63
C ARG A 23 -1.62 1.38 -3.04
N LEU A 24 -2.39 0.49 -2.41
CA LEU A 24 -3.82 0.35 -2.65
C LEU A 24 -4.57 1.63 -2.26
N PHE A 25 -4.20 2.25 -1.13
CA PHE A 25 -4.76 3.53 -0.72
C PHE A 25 -4.49 4.61 -1.78
N TYR A 26 -3.25 4.75 -2.24
CA TYR A 26 -2.90 5.69 -3.30
C TYR A 26 -3.74 5.52 -4.56
N PHE A 27 -3.85 4.30 -5.09
CA PHE A 27 -4.62 4.04 -6.31
C PHE A 27 -6.12 4.25 -6.13
N ASN A 28 -6.69 3.86 -4.98
CA ASN A 28 -8.09 4.12 -4.67
C ASN A 28 -8.38 5.61 -4.51
N SER A 29 -7.50 6.37 -3.85
CA SER A 29 -7.63 7.83 -3.73
C SER A 29 -7.65 8.50 -5.10
N LEU A 30 -6.74 8.11 -6.00
CA LEU A 30 -6.72 8.65 -7.36
C LEU A 30 -8.00 8.29 -8.14
N LYS A 31 -8.47 7.04 -8.05
CA LYS A 31 -9.74 6.60 -8.66
C LYS A 31 -10.93 7.42 -8.14
N ASN A 32 -10.99 7.67 -6.84
CA ASN A 32 -12.06 8.46 -6.23
C ASN A 32 -12.02 9.93 -6.68
N ILE A 33 -10.82 10.54 -6.74
CA ILE A 33 -10.64 11.90 -7.26
C ILE A 33 -11.14 11.99 -8.71
N TYR A 34 -10.77 11.03 -9.55
CA TYR A 34 -11.23 10.98 -10.93
C TYR A 34 -12.75 10.86 -11.05
N MET A 35 -13.38 9.98 -10.26
CA MET A 35 -14.84 9.86 -10.26
C MET A 35 -15.50 11.18 -9.87
N LEU A 36 -14.97 11.89 -8.87
CA LEU A 36 -15.47 13.21 -8.48
C LEU A 36 -15.33 14.23 -9.61
N ILE A 37 -14.17 14.30 -10.28
CA ILE A 37 -13.94 15.20 -11.42
C ILE A 37 -14.93 14.88 -12.55
N SER A 38 -15.15 13.60 -12.87
CA SER A 38 -16.06 13.17 -13.93
C SER A 38 -17.52 13.51 -13.63
N ILE A 39 -17.96 13.34 -12.38
CA ILE A 39 -19.29 13.73 -11.91
C ILE A 39 -19.44 15.26 -12.00
N CYS A 40 -18.49 16.02 -11.46
CA CYS A 40 -18.50 17.49 -11.53
C CYS A 40 -18.53 17.98 -12.98
N GLY A 41 -17.72 17.39 -13.87
CA GLY A 41 -17.71 17.72 -15.29
C GLY A 41 -19.08 17.51 -15.95
N SER A 42 -19.71 16.35 -15.70
CA SER A 42 -21.06 16.06 -16.19
C SER A 42 -22.10 17.05 -15.66
N ILE A 43 -22.05 17.41 -14.38
CA ILE A 43 -22.95 18.38 -13.77
C ILE A 43 -22.74 19.77 -14.37
N SER A 44 -21.48 20.21 -14.54
CA SER A 44 -21.16 21.50 -15.17
C SER A 44 -21.67 21.57 -16.60
N PHE A 45 -21.51 20.50 -17.38
CA PHE A 45 -22.01 20.43 -18.76
C PHE A 45 -23.55 20.54 -18.82
N LEU A 46 -24.27 19.79 -17.97
CA LEU A 46 -25.73 19.90 -17.88
C LEU A 46 -26.17 21.28 -17.37
N GLY A 47 -25.43 21.87 -16.44
CA GLY A 47 -25.67 23.22 -15.93
C GLY A 47 -25.53 24.28 -17.03
N ALA A 48 -24.53 24.17 -17.90
CA ALA A 48 -24.38 25.04 -19.07
C ALA A 48 -25.60 24.93 -20.01
N LEU A 49 -26.01 23.70 -20.32
CA LEU A 49 -27.08 23.43 -21.29
C LEU A 49 -28.48 23.83 -20.81
N TYR A 50 -28.80 23.61 -19.53
CA TYR A 50 -30.17 23.75 -19.04
C TYR A 50 -30.40 24.89 -18.06
N ILE A 51 -29.36 25.32 -17.32
CA ILE A 51 -29.50 26.35 -16.28
C ILE A 51 -28.96 27.68 -16.77
N ALA A 52 -27.75 27.69 -17.33
CA ALA A 52 -27.07 28.92 -17.72
C ALA A 52 -27.34 29.34 -19.17
N HIS A 53 -28.07 28.54 -19.94
CA HIS A 53 -28.35 28.80 -21.34
C HIS A 53 -29.04 30.16 -21.53
N GLY A 54 -28.46 31.01 -22.38
CA GLY A 54 -28.94 32.38 -22.63
C GLY A 54 -28.62 33.38 -21.52
N THR A 55 -27.87 32.99 -20.49
CA THR A 55 -27.40 33.90 -19.43
C THR A 55 -25.95 34.34 -19.67
N TYR A 56 -25.52 35.40 -18.97
CA TYR A 56 -24.13 35.88 -19.01
C TYR A 56 -23.09 34.83 -18.56
N PHE A 57 -23.52 33.82 -17.78
CA PHE A 57 -22.63 32.80 -17.22
C PHE A 57 -22.39 31.60 -18.15
N GLN A 58 -23.13 31.47 -19.26
CA GLN A 58 -23.05 30.32 -20.17
C GLN A 58 -21.62 30.00 -20.59
N ASN A 59 -20.93 30.99 -21.19
CA ASN A 59 -19.57 30.82 -21.71
C ASN A 59 -18.57 30.39 -20.62
N SER A 60 -18.75 30.90 -19.39
CA SER A 60 -17.86 30.55 -18.27
C SER A 60 -18.05 29.09 -17.85
N ILE A 61 -19.29 28.61 -17.78
CA ILE A 61 -19.59 27.23 -17.38
C ILE A 61 -19.21 26.25 -18.49
N GLU A 62 -19.45 26.60 -19.76
CA GLU A 62 -19.00 25.80 -20.91
C GLU A 62 -17.47 25.65 -20.92
N PHE A 63 -16.73 26.73 -20.67
CA PHE A 63 -15.28 26.70 -20.59
C PHE A 63 -14.79 25.78 -19.47
N ILE A 64 -15.36 25.89 -18.26
CA ILE A 64 -15.04 25.00 -17.13
C ILE A 64 -15.35 23.54 -17.48
N SER A 65 -16.53 23.26 -18.06
CA SER A 65 -16.93 21.91 -18.45
C SER A 65 -15.97 21.31 -19.47
N THR A 66 -15.52 22.11 -20.44
CA THR A 66 -14.54 21.70 -21.46
C THR A 66 -13.20 21.33 -20.83
N ILE A 67 -12.70 22.16 -19.90
CA ILE A 67 -11.46 21.86 -19.16
C ILE A 67 -11.60 20.54 -18.39
N LEU A 68 -12.71 20.34 -17.67
CA LEU A 68 -12.96 19.11 -16.92
C LEU A 68 -13.01 17.88 -17.82
N SER A 69 -13.62 17.99 -19.01
CA SER A 69 -13.62 16.91 -20.01
C SER A 69 -12.21 16.57 -20.50
N ILE A 70 -11.38 17.57 -20.82
CA ILE A 70 -9.98 17.35 -21.23
C ILE A 70 -9.20 16.63 -20.13
N ILE A 71 -9.30 17.10 -18.88
CA ILE A 71 -8.65 16.47 -17.72
C ILE A 71 -9.11 15.01 -17.57
N THR A 72 -10.41 14.76 -17.70
CA THR A 72 -11.00 13.42 -17.59
C THR A 72 -10.47 12.48 -18.68
N ILE A 73 -10.37 12.96 -19.93
CA ILE A 73 -9.83 12.18 -21.05
C ILE A 73 -8.34 11.86 -20.83
N LEU A 74 -7.54 12.86 -20.45
CA LEU A 74 -6.12 12.65 -20.16
C LEU A 74 -5.92 11.64 -19.04
N TYR A 75 -6.71 11.74 -17.97
CA TYR A 75 -6.65 10.80 -16.87
C TYR A 75 -7.04 9.38 -17.33
N ALA A 76 -8.09 9.22 -18.14
CA ALA A 76 -8.50 7.92 -18.68
C ALA A 76 -7.36 7.27 -19.47
N VAL A 77 -6.68 8.02 -20.33
CA VAL A 77 -5.49 7.54 -21.08
C VAL A 77 -4.37 7.13 -20.13
N ILE A 78 -4.05 7.94 -19.12
CA ILE A 78 -3.03 7.62 -18.11
C ILE A 78 -3.39 6.32 -17.38
N THR A 79 -4.65 6.14 -16.98
CA THR A 79 -5.07 4.94 -16.25
C THR A 79 -4.92 3.66 -17.06
N LEU A 80 -5.15 3.72 -18.37
CA LEU A 80 -4.96 2.60 -19.29
C LEU A 80 -3.47 2.27 -19.46
N ILE A 81 -2.62 3.28 -19.70
CA ILE A 81 -1.17 3.09 -19.88
C ILE A 81 -0.55 2.48 -18.62
N TYR A 82 -0.92 2.99 -17.45
CA TYR A 82 -0.37 2.53 -16.17
C TYR A 82 -1.08 1.31 -15.59
N LYS A 83 -2.08 0.74 -16.29
CA LYS A 83 -2.86 -0.43 -15.84
C LYS A 83 -3.33 -0.29 -14.38
N TYR A 84 -4.04 0.79 -14.09
CA TYR A 84 -4.42 1.14 -12.71
C TYR A 84 -5.25 0.05 -12.03
N ASP A 85 -6.24 -0.52 -12.72
CA ASP A 85 -7.09 -1.56 -12.13
C ASP A 85 -6.31 -2.86 -11.85
N ASP A 86 -5.35 -3.23 -12.71
CA ASP A 86 -4.46 -4.37 -12.47
C ASP A 86 -3.63 -4.15 -11.21
N ASN A 87 -3.08 -2.95 -11.02
CA ASN A 87 -2.32 -2.60 -9.82
C ASN A 87 -3.17 -2.66 -8.54
N ILE A 88 -4.45 -2.29 -8.61
CA ILE A 88 -5.39 -2.44 -7.50
C ILE A 88 -5.60 -3.93 -7.17
N ILE A 89 -5.79 -4.77 -8.18
CA ILE A 89 -5.98 -6.22 -8.01
C ILE A 89 -4.72 -6.85 -7.42
N ILE A 90 -3.54 -6.56 -7.98
CA ILE A 90 -2.24 -7.03 -7.47
C ILE A 90 -2.07 -6.60 -6.01
N SER A 91 -2.39 -5.35 -5.67
CA SER A 91 -2.26 -4.87 -4.30
C SER A 91 -3.21 -5.59 -3.33
N LYS A 92 -4.45 -5.87 -3.73
CA LYS A 92 -5.39 -6.66 -2.92
C LYS A 92 -4.89 -8.09 -2.71
N ASN A 93 -4.37 -8.73 -3.76
CA ASN A 93 -3.82 -10.08 -3.69
C ASN A 93 -2.57 -10.13 -2.80
N GLY A 94 -1.65 -9.17 -2.94
CA GLY A 94 -0.47 -9.03 -2.10
C GLY A 94 -0.81 -8.88 -0.62
N ILE A 95 -1.84 -8.07 -0.28
CA ILE A 95 -2.35 -7.96 1.10
C ILE A 95 -2.87 -9.31 1.60
N ARG A 96 -3.66 -10.01 0.78
CA ARG A 96 -4.26 -11.30 1.15
C ARG A 96 -3.18 -12.36 1.40
N ASN A 97 -2.25 -12.52 0.47
CA ASN A 97 -1.19 -13.51 0.54
C ASN A 97 -0.29 -13.27 1.76
N ASN A 98 0.14 -12.02 1.97
CA ASN A 98 0.98 -11.69 3.12
C ASN A 98 0.26 -11.77 4.47
N THR A 99 -1.05 -11.52 4.49
CA THR A 99 -1.87 -11.79 5.70
C THR A 99 -1.97 -13.29 5.98
N PHE A 100 -2.14 -14.11 4.95
CA PHE A 100 -2.14 -15.56 5.08
C PHE A 100 -0.79 -16.07 5.61
N ILE A 101 0.33 -15.60 5.06
CA ILE A 101 1.68 -15.96 5.53
C ILE A 101 1.85 -15.62 7.02
N ALA A 102 1.50 -14.40 7.43
CA ALA A 102 1.62 -13.99 8.83
C ALA A 102 0.76 -14.86 9.77
N SER A 103 -0.47 -15.20 9.36
CA SER A 103 -1.36 -16.08 10.12
C SER A 103 -0.84 -17.52 10.20
N GLU A 104 -0.31 -18.06 9.10
CA GLU A 104 0.23 -19.42 9.07
C GLU A 104 1.50 -19.53 9.91
N VAL A 105 2.32 -18.48 9.99
CA VAL A 105 3.43 -18.41 10.95
C VAL A 105 2.93 -18.47 12.39
N ASP A 106 1.92 -17.67 12.76
CA ASP A 106 1.37 -17.67 14.12
C ASP A 106 0.78 -19.04 14.49
N SER A 107 0.10 -19.69 13.55
CA SER A 107 -0.37 -21.07 13.67
C SER A 107 0.78 -22.06 13.85
N ALA A 108 1.83 -21.97 13.02
CA ALA A 108 2.98 -22.87 13.07
C ALA A 108 3.77 -22.74 14.39
N ILE A 109 3.90 -21.52 14.91
CA ILE A 109 4.56 -21.26 16.20
C ILE A 109 3.70 -21.79 17.36
N SER A 110 2.39 -21.50 17.37
CA SER A 110 1.50 -21.91 18.47
C SER A 110 1.31 -23.43 18.56
N THR A 111 1.29 -24.12 17.41
CA THR A 111 1.13 -25.57 17.34
C THR A 111 2.45 -26.35 17.32
N ASN A 112 3.60 -25.65 17.35
CA ASN A 112 4.93 -26.28 17.30
C ASN A 112 5.09 -27.24 16.09
N LYS A 113 4.55 -26.89 14.91
CA LYS A 113 4.64 -27.72 13.69
C LYS A 113 6.07 -28.18 13.44
N LYS A 114 6.25 -29.43 12.98
CA LYS A 114 7.57 -29.95 12.59
C LYS A 114 8.06 -29.31 11.30
N GLU A 115 9.37 -29.30 11.07
CA GLU A 115 9.96 -28.68 9.87
C GLU A 115 9.52 -29.38 8.58
N SER A 116 9.34 -30.70 8.64
CA SER A 116 8.82 -31.51 7.53
C SER A 116 7.43 -31.05 7.06
N GLU A 117 6.61 -30.56 7.98
CA GLU A 117 5.23 -30.10 7.70
C GLU A 117 5.19 -28.70 7.07
N LEU A 118 6.31 -27.95 7.11
CA LEU A 118 6.41 -26.58 6.60
C LEU A 118 7.05 -26.49 5.20
N GLN A 119 7.43 -27.61 4.59
CA GLN A 119 8.12 -27.61 3.30
C GLN A 119 7.31 -26.93 2.19
N TRP A 120 6.01 -27.24 2.09
CA TRP A 120 5.11 -26.56 1.16
C TRP A 120 5.00 -25.07 1.48
N PHE A 121 4.88 -24.72 2.76
CA PHE A 121 4.75 -23.34 3.21
C PHE A 121 5.98 -22.51 2.84
N TYR A 122 7.20 -23.04 3.02
CA TYR A 122 8.41 -22.33 2.63
C TYR A 122 8.54 -22.11 1.11
N ARG A 123 8.09 -23.08 0.30
CA ARG A 123 8.03 -22.88 -1.16
C ARG A 123 7.04 -21.78 -1.52
N TYR A 124 5.87 -21.79 -0.88
CA TYR A 124 4.86 -20.74 -1.06
C TYR A 124 5.40 -19.36 -0.67
N VAL A 125 6.03 -19.23 0.50
CA VAL A 125 6.67 -17.98 0.95
C VAL A 125 7.72 -17.52 -0.06
N SER A 126 8.61 -18.40 -0.52
CA SER A 126 9.63 -18.04 -1.51
C SER A 126 9.05 -17.52 -2.83
N GLN A 127 7.91 -18.06 -3.26
CA GLN A 127 7.23 -17.58 -4.45
C GLN A 127 6.68 -16.16 -4.22
N ILE A 128 5.96 -15.95 -3.12
CA ILE A 128 5.39 -14.65 -2.78
C ILE A 128 6.49 -13.60 -2.55
N ASP A 129 7.59 -13.95 -1.89
CA ASP A 129 8.73 -13.05 -1.70
C ASP A 129 9.34 -12.62 -3.05
N THR A 130 9.34 -13.49 -4.05
CA THR A 130 9.81 -13.14 -5.40
C THR A 130 8.86 -12.12 -6.05
N GLU A 131 7.55 -12.40 -6.01
CA GLU A 131 6.52 -11.49 -6.53
C GLU A 131 6.57 -10.11 -5.84
N ASP A 132 6.76 -10.09 -4.52
CA ASP A 132 6.86 -8.87 -3.71
C ASP A 132 8.13 -8.07 -4.02
N ASN A 133 9.27 -8.76 -4.18
CA ASN A 133 10.52 -8.12 -4.56
C ASN A 133 10.45 -7.49 -5.96
N ASP A 134 9.81 -8.17 -6.91
CA ASP A 134 9.60 -7.65 -8.26
C ASP A 134 8.67 -6.44 -8.23
N PHE A 135 7.55 -6.52 -7.51
CA PHE A 135 6.55 -5.45 -7.43
C PHE A 135 7.06 -4.20 -6.71
N PHE A 136 7.91 -4.37 -5.69
CA PHE A 136 8.52 -3.28 -4.94
C PHE A 136 9.98 -2.99 -5.36
N SER A 137 10.40 -3.50 -6.52
CA SER A 137 11.67 -3.15 -7.14
C SER A 137 11.71 -1.64 -7.39
N GLY A 138 12.80 -0.98 -7.01
CA GLY A 138 12.94 0.48 -7.12
C GLY A 138 12.18 1.32 -6.08
N LEU A 139 11.47 0.72 -5.12
CA LEU A 139 10.82 1.49 -4.06
C LEU A 139 11.85 2.22 -3.18
N LYS A 140 11.63 3.52 -2.95
CA LYS A 140 12.51 4.34 -2.09
C LYS A 140 12.59 3.76 -0.67
N ILE A 141 13.80 3.83 -0.09
CA ILE A 141 14.09 3.29 1.25
C ILE A 141 13.15 3.82 2.34
N VAL A 142 12.70 5.08 2.23
CA VAL A 142 11.79 5.71 3.21
C VAL A 142 10.47 4.93 3.34
N HIS A 143 9.94 4.42 2.23
CA HIS A 143 8.71 3.61 2.26
C HIS A 143 8.97 2.24 2.88
N LYS A 144 10.11 1.60 2.55
CA LYS A 144 10.51 0.33 3.17
C LYS A 144 10.68 0.47 4.69
N GLN A 145 11.32 1.55 5.13
CA GLN A 145 11.50 1.86 6.56
C GLN A 145 10.16 2.13 7.26
N LYS A 146 9.24 2.86 6.60
CA LYS A 146 7.87 3.08 7.12
C LYS A 146 7.14 1.74 7.29
N ALA A 147 7.14 0.90 6.25
CA ALA A 147 6.51 -0.40 6.27
C ALA A 147 7.07 -1.32 7.36
N TYR A 148 8.40 -1.31 7.54
CA TYR A 148 9.05 -2.05 8.63
C TYR A 148 8.59 -1.57 10.01
N ARG A 149 8.41 -0.25 10.21
CA ARG A 149 7.86 0.28 11.47
C ARG A 149 6.41 -0.16 11.69
N GLU A 150 5.58 -0.14 10.65
CA GLU A 150 4.20 -0.66 10.75
C GLU A 150 4.18 -2.16 11.07
N ALA A 151 5.05 -2.94 10.43
CA ALA A 151 5.20 -4.36 10.73
C ALA A 151 5.61 -4.62 12.18
N LEU A 152 6.52 -3.81 12.74
CA LEU A 152 6.92 -3.91 14.15
C LEU A 152 5.76 -3.60 15.11
N LYS A 153 4.86 -2.68 14.77
CA LYS A 153 3.66 -2.40 15.58
C LYS A 153 2.67 -3.55 15.57
N GLU A 154 2.58 -4.27 14.45
CA GLU A 154 1.62 -5.37 14.26
C GLU A 154 2.16 -6.75 14.67
N SER A 155 3.49 -6.94 14.77
CA SER A 155 4.09 -8.27 14.98
C SER A 155 3.81 -8.88 16.36
N THR A 156 3.63 -8.04 17.39
CA THR A 156 3.03 -8.40 18.69
C THR A 156 2.02 -7.31 19.09
N ILE A 157 0.74 -7.66 18.96
CA ILE A 157 -0.37 -6.75 19.26
C ILE A 157 -0.25 -6.26 20.71
N GLY A 158 -0.13 -4.95 20.89
CA GLY A 158 -0.14 -4.30 22.21
C GLY A 158 1.18 -4.35 23.00
N ASN A 159 2.26 -4.90 22.45
CA ASN A 159 3.56 -4.86 23.14
C ASN A 159 4.38 -3.62 22.73
N ILE A 160 4.40 -2.61 23.61
CA ILE A 160 5.18 -1.36 23.46
C ILE A 160 6.69 -1.65 23.47
N GLU A 161 7.13 -2.80 23.98
CA GLU A 161 8.53 -3.22 24.06
C GLU A 161 9.09 -3.77 22.73
N ASN A 162 8.32 -3.78 21.65
CA ASN A 162 8.85 -4.12 20.34
C ASN A 162 9.83 -3.05 19.86
N LEU A 163 11.12 -3.36 19.94
CA LEU A 163 12.19 -2.47 19.51
C LEU A 163 12.77 -2.92 18.17
N CYS A 164 13.20 -1.96 17.36
CA CYS A 164 13.96 -2.27 16.16
C CYS A 164 15.26 -3.00 16.53
N ALA A 165 15.48 -4.17 15.93
CA ALA A 165 16.67 -5.00 16.20
C ALA A 165 18.01 -4.29 15.92
N LYS A 166 18.02 -3.23 15.10
CA LYS A 166 19.24 -2.48 14.74
C LYS A 166 19.52 -1.29 15.65
N CYS A 167 18.50 -0.49 16.00
CA CYS A 167 18.70 0.76 16.76
C CYS A 167 18.04 0.76 18.14
N ASN A 168 17.40 -0.35 18.52
CA ASN A 168 16.72 -0.56 19.79
C ASN A 168 15.72 0.56 20.16
N ARG A 169 15.06 1.14 19.15
CA ARG A 169 14.03 2.18 19.30
C ARG A 169 12.64 1.61 19.04
N SER A 170 11.66 2.12 19.78
CA SER A 170 10.24 1.84 19.56
C SER A 170 9.78 2.38 18.20
N PRO A 171 8.92 1.65 17.46
CA PRO A 171 8.29 2.15 16.23
C PRO A 171 7.22 3.22 16.50
N TRP A 172 6.77 3.39 17.75
CA TRP A 172 5.81 4.42 18.16
C TRP A 172 6.46 5.78 18.37
N ASP A 173 7.73 5.81 18.80
CA ASP A 173 8.51 7.03 19.03
C ASP A 173 9.45 7.30 17.85
N TYR A 174 8.88 7.45 16.65
CA TYR A 174 9.66 7.68 15.44
C TYR A 174 10.20 9.11 15.37
N GLU A 175 11.53 9.25 15.43
CA GLU A 175 12.25 10.47 15.06
C GLU A 175 13.12 10.16 13.83
N LYS A 176 13.04 10.96 12.77
CA LYS A 176 13.84 10.73 11.55
C LYS A 176 15.34 10.69 11.90
N GLY A 177 16.02 9.65 11.45
CA GLY A 177 17.45 9.47 11.70
C GLY A 177 18.13 8.54 10.70
N ASP A 178 19.15 7.82 11.18
CA ASP A 178 20.15 7.12 10.38
C ASP A 178 19.99 5.59 10.36
N CYS A 179 19.07 5.03 11.14
CA CYS A 179 18.87 3.59 11.18
C CYS A 179 18.43 3.07 9.80
N GLN A 180 19.24 2.19 9.20
CA GLN A 180 18.96 1.66 7.87
C GLN A 180 17.67 0.82 7.79
N LEU A 181 17.28 0.13 8.88
CA LEU A 181 16.07 -0.72 8.90
C LEU A 181 14.78 0.08 9.11
N CYS A 182 14.72 0.88 10.17
CA CYS A 182 13.50 1.56 10.57
C CYS A 182 13.52 3.08 10.35
N GLY A 183 14.64 3.66 9.89
CA GLY A 183 14.80 5.10 9.66
C GLY A 183 14.80 5.95 10.93
N ASN A 184 14.74 5.35 12.12
CA ASN A 184 14.73 6.07 13.40
C ASN A 184 16.14 6.57 13.77
N LYS A 185 16.23 7.56 14.64
CA LYS A 185 17.47 8.08 15.20
C LYS A 185 18.10 7.07 16.16
N SER A 186 19.27 6.57 15.79
CA SER A 186 20.03 5.62 16.60
C SER A 186 20.33 6.22 17.98
N LYS A 187 20.24 5.41 19.04
CA LYS A 187 20.83 5.78 20.33
C LYS A 187 22.35 5.77 20.09
N LYS A 188 23.00 6.92 20.31
CA LYS A 188 24.46 6.98 20.39
C LYS A 188 24.96 6.11 21.53
#